data_AF-A0A523P7Y7-F1
#
_entry.id   AF-A0A523P7Y7-F1
#
_cell.length_a   1.000
_cell.length_b   1.000
_cell.length_c   1.000
_cell.angle_alpha   90.00
_cell.angle_beta   90.00
_cell.angle_gamma   90.00
#
_symmetry.space_group_name_H-M   'P 1'
#
loop_
_entity.id
_entity.type
_entity.pdbx_description
1 polymer ?
#
loop_
_entity_poly.entity_id
_entity_poly.type
_entity_poly.pdbx_seq_one_letter_code
_entity_poly.pdbx_strand_id
1 'polypeptide(L)'
;MYRRGPSARSYLAMDWEYPVYASPTEEPTSGSFAKKKRRALSRAEAMAFISGDDPRPLLVLRECKVCNGTDDALLKGGVDNEKTFLIAQWFHCVKLPVDVMEADHPLHALFTQKQPEHLFVCSPDGSNHDPLESQTSRTELWKSLRGMISLEYARKPDSSLKKIARLLDKMDVVDERLAHLSARQDDLLEEDGPRSPKLRKVRQKLAKAEAERDSLHADVVKASAMELKRRAARGTDSAGPAKSGA
;
A
#
# COMPACT_ATOMS: atom_id res chain seq x y z
N MET A 1 4.62 -12.15 15.66
CA MET A 1 4.98 -12.82 14.40
C MET A 1 3.74 -13.56 13.91
N TYR A 2 3.21 -13.23 12.72
CA TYR A 2 1.95 -13.79 12.23
C TYR A 2 2.09 -15.29 11.91
N ARG A 3 1.16 -16.11 12.40
CA ARG A 3 1.05 -17.55 12.10
C ARG A 3 0.42 -17.83 10.72
N ARG A 4 0.61 -16.94 9.76
CA ARG A 4 0.11 -17.12 8.38
C ARG A 4 1.15 -17.85 7.53
N GLY A 5 0.65 -18.71 6.64
CA GLY A 5 1.41 -19.37 5.58
C GLY A 5 2.04 -18.36 4.61
N PRO A 6 3.03 -18.78 3.83
CA PRO A 6 3.75 -17.90 2.90
C PRO A 6 2.83 -17.18 1.91
N SER A 7 1.80 -17.86 1.40
CA SER A 7 0.87 -17.28 0.42
C SER A 7 0.02 -16.18 1.04
N ALA A 8 -0.58 -16.44 2.20
CA ALA A 8 -1.40 -15.45 2.91
C ALA A 8 -0.58 -14.25 3.39
N ARG A 9 0.68 -14.49 3.83
CA ARG A 9 1.58 -13.44 4.33
C ARG A 9 1.89 -12.38 3.29
N SER A 10 1.91 -12.72 1.99
CA SER A 10 2.14 -11.76 0.91
C SER A 10 1.13 -10.61 0.89
N TYR A 11 -0.08 -10.81 1.43
CA TYR A 11 -1.12 -9.79 1.55
C TYR A 11 -1.07 -8.98 2.85
N LEU A 12 -0.20 -9.37 3.79
CA LEU A 12 -0.07 -8.77 5.13
C LEU A 12 1.18 -7.90 5.25
N ALA A 13 1.46 -7.17 4.18
CA ALA A 13 2.48 -6.14 4.12
C ALA A 13 1.85 -4.83 3.65
N MET A 14 2.41 -3.70 4.07
CA MET A 14 2.07 -2.40 3.49
C MET A 14 3.03 -2.10 2.36
N ASP A 15 2.47 -1.66 1.24
CA ASP A 15 3.22 -1.22 0.08
C ASP A 15 3.47 0.29 0.22
N TRP A 16 4.56 0.64 0.91
CA TRP A 16 4.94 2.04 1.15
C TRP A 16 5.70 2.61 -0.05
N GLU A 17 5.18 3.70 -0.61
CA GLU A 17 5.94 4.56 -1.52
C GLU A 17 6.78 5.57 -0.73
N TYR A 18 8.03 5.76 -1.15
CA TYR A 18 8.97 6.71 -0.57
C TYR A 18 9.30 7.80 -1.60
N PRO A 19 8.44 8.82 -1.75
CA PRO A 19 8.55 9.76 -2.84
C PRO A 19 9.77 10.66 -2.65
N VAL A 20 10.64 10.71 -3.66
CA VAL A 20 11.83 11.56 -3.69
C VAL A 20 11.61 12.69 -4.69
N TYR A 21 11.49 13.92 -4.19
CA TYR A 21 11.34 15.07 -5.06
C TYR A 21 12.68 15.46 -5.69
N ALA A 22 12.85 15.16 -6.97
CA ALA A 22 13.92 15.72 -7.79
C ALA A 22 13.48 17.10 -8.29
N SER A 23 14.23 18.15 -7.96
CA SER A 23 13.97 19.48 -8.51
C SER A 23 14.19 19.45 -10.03
N PRO A 24 13.30 20.04 -10.85
CA PRO A 24 13.50 20.08 -12.29
C PRO A 24 14.83 20.77 -12.62
N THR A 25 15.70 20.05 -13.33
CA THR A 25 16.97 20.55 -13.85
C THR A 25 16.65 21.42 -15.07
N GLU A 26 16.75 22.73 -14.95
CA GLU A 26 16.80 23.60 -16.14
C GLU A 26 18.14 23.38 -16.85
N GLU A 27 18.11 23.29 -18.18
CA GLU A 27 19.34 23.12 -18.97
C GLU A 27 20.31 24.28 -18.72
N PRO A 28 21.62 23.99 -18.56
CA PRO A 28 22.57 24.97 -18.06
C PRO A 28 22.91 26.03 -19.13
N THR A 29 22.37 27.23 -19.00
CA THR A 29 22.98 28.44 -19.56
C THR A 29 24.20 28.83 -18.72
N SER A 30 25.37 28.34 -19.11
CA SER A 30 26.71 28.92 -18.84
C SER A 30 26.98 29.52 -17.43
N GLY A 31 27.76 28.79 -16.61
CA GLY A 31 28.50 29.34 -15.47
C GLY A 31 28.10 28.79 -14.09
N SER A 32 29.11 28.53 -13.24
CA SER A 32 29.08 28.21 -11.80
C SER A 32 27.75 27.68 -11.21
N PHE A 33 27.68 26.37 -10.96
CA PHE A 33 26.53 25.71 -10.36
C PHE A 33 26.41 25.99 -8.86
N ALA A 34 25.69 27.05 -8.49
CA ALA A 34 25.03 27.07 -7.18
C ALA A 34 23.89 26.05 -7.22
N LYS A 35 23.95 24.98 -6.40
CA LYS A 35 22.81 24.06 -6.23
C LYS A 35 21.58 24.91 -5.90
N LYS A 36 20.55 24.89 -6.77
CA LYS A 36 19.29 25.62 -6.57
C LYS A 36 18.78 25.26 -5.17
N LYS A 37 18.60 26.27 -4.32
CA LYS A 37 18.19 26.10 -2.92
C LYS A 37 16.90 25.28 -2.92
N ARG A 38 16.83 24.21 -2.11
CA ARG A 38 15.59 23.46 -1.95
C ARG A 38 14.50 24.47 -1.55
N ARG A 39 13.37 24.46 -2.26
CA ARG A 39 12.24 25.35 -1.98
C ARG A 39 11.04 24.46 -1.70
N ALA A 40 10.35 24.73 -0.59
CA ALA A 40 9.09 24.09 -0.28
C ALA A 40 8.06 24.37 -1.39
N LEU A 41 7.41 23.31 -1.86
CA LEU A 41 6.26 23.40 -2.74
C LEU A 41 5.08 24.01 -1.99
N SER A 42 4.08 24.50 -2.72
CA SER A 42 2.78 24.77 -2.10
C SER A 42 2.14 23.45 -1.63
N ARG A 43 1.19 23.53 -0.70
CA ARG A 43 0.48 22.34 -0.20
C ARG A 43 -0.23 21.57 -1.32
N ALA A 44 -0.81 22.28 -2.28
CA ALA A 44 -1.51 21.67 -3.42
C ALA A 44 -0.55 20.91 -4.35
N GLU A 45 0.60 21.50 -4.67
CA GLU A 45 1.66 20.85 -5.46
C GLU A 45 2.24 19.64 -4.72
N ALA A 46 2.49 19.76 -3.41
CA ALA A 46 2.97 18.66 -2.58
C ALA A 46 1.97 17.50 -2.54
N MET A 47 0.66 17.78 -2.39
CA MET A 47 -0.39 16.76 -2.43
C MET A 47 -0.48 16.09 -3.81
N ALA A 48 -0.47 16.88 -4.89
CA ALA A 48 -0.48 16.34 -6.24
C ALA A 48 0.74 15.46 -6.53
N PHE A 49 1.91 15.84 -5.99
CA PHE A 49 3.13 15.06 -6.13
C PHE A 49 3.04 13.71 -5.41
N ILE A 50 2.62 13.67 -4.14
CA ILE A 50 2.53 12.40 -3.40
C ILE A 50 1.35 11.53 -3.82
N SER A 51 0.33 12.10 -4.47
CA SER A 51 -0.76 11.32 -5.07
C SER A 51 -0.37 10.70 -6.40
N GLY A 52 0.53 11.35 -7.16
CA GLY A 52 0.95 10.91 -8.47
C GLY A 52 -0.23 10.59 -9.39
N ASP A 53 -0.14 9.42 -10.04
CA ASP A 53 -1.18 8.87 -10.91
C ASP A 53 -2.11 7.87 -10.17
N ASP A 54 -1.88 7.61 -8.87
CA ASP A 54 -2.70 6.69 -8.09
C ASP A 54 -4.01 7.39 -7.64
N PRO A 55 -5.18 6.89 -8.08
CA PRO A 55 -6.45 7.51 -7.75
C PRO A 55 -6.99 7.13 -6.36
N ARG A 56 -6.31 6.25 -5.61
CA ARG A 56 -6.72 5.80 -4.28
C ARG A 56 -6.53 6.89 -3.23
N PRO A 57 -7.34 6.93 -2.15
CA PRO A 57 -7.07 7.80 -1.02
C PRO A 57 -5.68 7.56 -0.43
N LEU A 58 -5.11 8.61 0.17
CA LEU A 58 -3.77 8.57 0.72
C LEU A 58 -3.80 8.10 2.18
N LEU A 59 -2.83 7.24 2.53
CA LEU A 59 -2.41 6.97 3.90
C LEU A 59 -0.98 7.46 4.05
N VAL A 60 -0.79 8.61 4.68
CA VAL A 60 0.52 9.28 4.74
C VAL A 60 1.12 9.13 6.12
N LEU A 61 2.30 8.52 6.18
CA LEU A 61 3.10 8.38 7.39
C LEU A 61 4.33 9.28 7.30
N ARG A 62 4.49 10.17 8.29
CA ARG A 62 5.72 10.94 8.50
C ARG A 62 6.57 10.25 9.55
N GLU A 63 7.81 9.91 9.16
CA GLU A 63 8.78 9.41 10.11
C GLU A 63 9.18 10.47 11.14
N CYS A 64 9.48 10.03 12.35
CA CYS A 64 10.04 10.87 13.40
C CYS A 64 11.26 10.19 13.99
N LYS A 65 12.07 10.93 14.76
CA LYS A 65 13.29 10.39 15.38
C LYS A 65 13.05 9.16 16.27
N VAL A 66 11.83 8.96 16.75
CA VAL A 66 11.44 7.83 17.63
C VAL A 66 10.90 6.64 16.83
N CYS A 67 10.21 6.87 15.71
CA CYS A 67 9.57 5.86 14.87
C CYS A 67 10.31 5.64 13.52
N ASN A 68 11.56 6.09 13.43
CA ASN A 68 12.34 6.06 12.20
C ASN A 68 12.61 4.61 11.77
N GLY A 69 12.31 4.26 10.52
CA GLY A 69 12.56 2.93 9.97
C GLY A 69 11.63 1.83 10.50
N THR A 70 10.62 2.18 11.30
CA THR A 70 9.60 1.24 11.76
C THR A 70 8.21 1.69 11.34
N ASP A 71 7.26 0.77 11.33
CA ASP A 71 5.84 1.08 11.14
C ASP A 71 5.12 1.22 12.48
N ASP A 72 5.87 1.41 13.58
CA ASP A 72 5.35 1.36 14.95
C ASP A 72 4.32 2.46 15.24
N ALA A 73 4.38 3.57 14.50
CA ALA A 73 3.36 4.62 14.53
C ALA A 73 1.97 4.11 14.11
N LEU A 74 1.92 3.04 13.31
CA LEU A 74 0.69 2.42 12.80
C LEU A 74 0.47 1.00 13.35
N LEU A 75 1.54 0.28 13.67
CA LEU A 75 1.58 -1.13 14.02
C LEU A 75 2.25 -1.32 15.39
N LYS A 76 1.48 -1.25 16.48
CA LYS A 76 2.02 -1.58 17.80
C LYS A 76 2.46 -3.05 17.83
N GLY A 77 3.67 -3.29 18.29
CA GLY A 77 4.22 -4.64 18.49
C GLY A 77 3.37 -5.46 19.47
N GLY A 78 3.23 -6.76 19.19
CA GLY A 78 2.51 -7.70 20.08
C GLY A 78 0.99 -7.79 19.89
N VAL A 79 0.42 -7.06 18.92
CA VAL A 79 -1.02 -7.08 18.60
C VAL A 79 -1.27 -7.57 17.17
N ASP A 80 -2.42 -8.19 16.94
CA ASP A 80 -2.88 -8.57 15.61
C ASP A 80 -3.25 -7.31 14.79
N ASN A 81 -2.40 -6.97 13.81
CA ASN A 81 -2.62 -5.88 12.87
C ASN A 81 -3.06 -6.37 11.48
N GLU A 82 -3.48 -7.63 11.34
CA GLU A 82 -3.92 -8.21 10.06
C GLU A 82 -4.97 -7.33 9.38
N LYS A 83 -6.00 -6.93 10.14
CA LYS A 83 -7.06 -6.05 9.65
C LYS A 83 -6.54 -4.70 9.16
N THR A 84 -5.47 -4.17 9.75
CA THR A 84 -4.86 -2.91 9.31
C THR A 84 -4.22 -3.08 7.95
N PHE A 85 -3.43 -4.14 7.76
CA PHE A 85 -2.83 -4.46 6.46
C PHE A 85 -3.89 -4.64 5.37
N LEU A 86 -4.95 -5.39 5.66
CA LEU A 86 -6.02 -5.62 4.70
C LEU A 86 -6.77 -4.35 4.33
N ILE A 87 -6.99 -3.44 5.28
CA ILE A 87 -7.62 -2.15 4.99
C ILE A 87 -6.70 -1.24 4.18
N ALA A 88 -5.40 -1.24 4.48
CA ALA A 88 -4.41 -0.39 3.82
C ALA A 88 -4.27 -0.69 2.31
N GLN A 89 -4.67 -1.88 1.83
CA GLN A 89 -4.65 -2.21 0.40
C GLN A 89 -5.49 -1.25 -0.47
N TRP A 90 -6.52 -0.61 0.11
CA TRP A 90 -7.36 0.38 -0.57
C TRP A 90 -6.82 1.82 -0.47
N PHE A 91 -5.60 1.98 0.02
CA PHE A 91 -4.94 3.27 0.11
C PHE A 91 -3.67 3.27 -0.74
N HIS A 92 -3.33 4.45 -1.23
CA HIS A 92 -1.98 4.75 -1.66
C HIS A 92 -1.17 5.14 -0.41
N CYS A 93 -0.27 4.25 0.02
CA CYS A 93 0.46 4.41 1.26
C CYS A 93 1.79 5.13 1.00
N VAL A 94 1.96 6.31 1.59
CA VAL A 94 3.13 7.17 1.37
C VAL A 94 3.90 7.32 2.68
N LYS A 95 5.20 7.03 2.65
CA LYS A 95 6.08 7.20 3.81
C LYS A 95 7.11 8.29 3.53
N LEU A 96 7.08 9.32 4.38
CA LEU A 96 7.89 10.53 4.24
C LEU A 96 9.02 10.54 5.29
N PRO A 97 10.25 10.90 4.87
CA PRO A 97 11.41 10.89 5.74
C PRO A 97 11.34 11.99 6.82
N VAL A 98 12.18 11.87 7.84
CA VAL A 98 12.22 12.80 8.99
C VAL A 98 12.53 14.25 8.58
N ASP A 99 13.31 14.45 7.51
CA ASP A 99 13.70 15.77 7.00
C ASP A 99 12.55 16.51 6.29
N VAL A 100 11.37 15.90 6.13
CA VAL A 100 10.17 16.60 5.66
C VAL A 100 9.77 17.77 6.55
N MET A 101 10.23 17.77 7.80
CA MET A 101 10.01 18.86 8.75
C MET A 101 10.90 20.08 8.54
N GLU A 102 11.95 19.97 7.71
CA GLU A 102 12.82 21.10 7.41
C GLU A 102 12.09 22.10 6.51
N ALA A 103 12.20 23.41 6.80
CA ALA A 103 11.42 24.45 6.11
C ALA A 103 11.72 24.58 4.61
N ASP A 104 12.88 24.09 4.17
CA ASP A 104 13.30 24.07 2.77
C ASP A 104 12.90 22.77 2.05
N HIS A 105 12.36 21.78 2.77
CA HIS A 105 11.96 20.51 2.19
C HIS A 105 10.75 20.69 1.26
N PRO A 106 10.74 20.11 0.04
CA PRO A 106 9.66 20.27 -0.94
C PRO A 106 8.27 19.95 -0.39
N LEU A 107 8.16 18.93 0.46
CA LEU A 107 6.89 18.47 1.04
C LEU A 107 6.58 19.07 2.43
N HIS A 108 7.35 20.05 2.89
CA HIS A 108 7.15 20.67 4.21
C HIS A 108 5.75 21.24 4.40
N ALA A 109 5.15 21.78 3.33
CA ALA A 109 3.81 22.37 3.32
C ALA A 109 2.68 21.39 3.73
N LEU A 110 2.95 20.08 3.76
CA LEU A 110 2.01 19.08 4.27
C LEU A 110 1.88 19.12 5.81
N PHE A 111 2.90 19.63 6.51
CA PHE A 111 3.07 19.49 7.96
C PHE A 111 3.19 20.82 8.72
N THR A 112 2.67 21.91 8.17
CA THR A 112 2.82 23.28 8.74
C THR A 112 1.90 23.56 9.94
N GLN A 113 1.19 22.56 10.45
CA GLN A 113 0.32 22.72 11.61
C GLN A 113 1.15 22.91 12.90
N LYS A 114 0.57 23.58 13.91
CA LYS A 114 1.24 23.82 15.20
C LYS A 114 1.72 22.53 15.87
N GLN A 115 0.97 21.45 15.69
CA GLN A 115 1.36 20.09 16.07
C GLN A 115 1.31 19.22 14.82
N PRO A 116 2.45 19.02 14.14
CA PRO A 116 2.50 18.25 12.91
C PRO A 116 2.13 16.79 13.16
N GLU A 117 1.16 16.31 12.40
CA GLU A 117 0.66 14.94 12.51
C GLU A 117 1.75 13.94 12.10
N HIS A 118 1.72 12.76 12.71
CA HIS A 118 2.62 11.65 12.34
C HIS A 118 2.01 10.79 11.25
N LEU A 119 0.68 10.67 11.24
CA LEU A 119 -0.06 9.82 10.34
C LEU A 119 -1.36 10.55 10.02
N PHE A 120 -1.82 10.47 8.79
CA PHE A 120 -3.15 10.96 8.42
C PHE A 120 -3.68 10.21 7.21
N VAL A 121 -4.99 10.31 7.00
CA VAL A 121 -5.63 9.91 5.75
C VAL A 121 -6.32 11.09 5.09
N CYS A 122 -6.33 11.11 3.76
CA CYS A 122 -7.05 12.11 2.99
C CYS A 122 -7.44 11.54 1.62
N SER A 123 -8.33 12.25 0.93
CA SER A 123 -8.59 12.04 -0.48
C SER A 123 -7.35 12.41 -1.33
N PRO A 124 -7.25 11.96 -2.59
CA PRO A 124 -6.08 12.21 -3.46
C PRO A 124 -5.72 13.71 -3.65
N ASP A 125 -6.70 14.60 -3.56
CA ASP A 125 -6.53 16.05 -3.65
C ASP A 125 -6.21 16.73 -2.31
N GLY A 126 -6.06 15.95 -1.24
CA GLY A 126 -5.85 16.43 0.12
C GLY A 126 -7.14 16.84 0.85
N SER A 127 -8.32 16.69 0.24
CA SER A 127 -9.61 16.90 0.91
C SER A 127 -9.94 15.75 1.89
N ASN A 128 -10.99 15.91 2.69
CA ASN A 128 -11.41 14.93 3.71
C ASN A 128 -10.28 14.51 4.69
N HIS A 129 -9.34 15.42 4.94
CA HIS A 129 -8.18 15.17 5.77
C HIS A 129 -8.55 14.80 7.21
N ASP A 130 -8.09 13.64 7.67
CA ASP A 130 -8.35 13.10 9.00
C ASP A 130 -7.02 12.76 9.70
N PRO A 131 -6.64 13.51 10.74
CA PRO A 131 -5.43 13.26 11.53
C PRO A 131 -5.49 11.91 12.25
N LEU A 132 -4.37 11.21 12.28
CA LEU A 132 -4.19 9.99 13.07
C LEU A 132 -3.01 10.19 14.02
N GLU A 133 -3.32 10.50 15.28
CA GLU A 133 -2.28 10.69 16.29
C GLU A 133 -1.64 9.37 16.70
N SER A 134 -0.38 9.41 17.15
CA SER A 134 0.39 8.23 17.56
C SER A 134 -0.22 7.49 18.77
N GLN A 135 -1.13 8.13 19.50
CA GLN A 135 -1.88 7.51 20.61
C GLN A 135 -3.27 7.01 20.21
N THR A 136 -3.71 7.24 18.98
CA THR A 136 -5.05 6.85 18.51
C THR A 136 -5.27 5.35 18.70
N SER A 137 -6.41 5.01 19.29
CA SER A 137 -6.77 3.61 19.52
C SER A 137 -6.95 2.87 18.18
N ARG A 138 -6.74 1.56 18.16
CA ARG A 138 -6.94 0.76 16.94
C ARG A 138 -8.34 0.90 16.34
N THR A 139 -9.33 1.06 17.20
CA THR A 139 -10.72 1.26 16.81
C THR A 139 -10.91 2.59 16.08
N GLU A 140 -10.30 3.66 16.56
CA GLU A 140 -10.34 4.97 15.91
C GLU A 140 -9.59 4.95 14.58
N LEU A 141 -8.42 4.32 14.52
CA LEU A 141 -7.70 4.15 13.27
C LEU A 141 -8.54 3.38 12.25
N TRP A 142 -9.12 2.23 12.61
CA TRP A 142 -10.01 1.52 11.69
C TRP A 142 -11.26 2.32 11.32
N LYS A 143 -11.80 3.14 12.24
CA LYS A 143 -12.95 4.01 11.98
C LYS A 143 -12.60 5.06 10.93
N SER A 144 -11.45 5.71 11.06
CA SER A 144 -10.93 6.70 10.12
C SER A 144 -10.69 6.09 8.74
N LEU A 145 -9.93 4.99 8.65
CA LEU A 145 -9.67 4.30 7.39
C LEU A 145 -10.98 3.89 6.69
N ARG A 146 -11.95 3.33 7.43
CA ARG A 146 -13.26 2.97 6.88
C ARG A 146 -14.09 4.17 6.48
N GLY A 147 -13.98 5.27 7.21
CA GLY A 147 -14.60 6.55 6.89
C GLY A 147 -14.12 7.03 5.54
N MET A 148 -12.81 7.08 5.34
CA MET A 148 -12.20 7.47 4.07
C MET A 148 -12.60 6.54 2.91
N ILE A 149 -12.55 5.21 3.11
CA ILE A 149 -13.04 4.27 2.09
C ILE A 149 -14.52 4.52 1.77
N SER A 150 -15.35 4.83 2.76
CA SER A 150 -16.77 5.10 2.54
C SER A 150 -17.00 6.39 1.75
N LEU A 151 -16.07 7.35 1.80
CA LEU A 151 -16.11 8.58 1.01
C LEU A 151 -15.66 8.33 -0.44
N GLU A 152 -14.55 7.61 -0.62
CA GLU A 152 -13.88 7.47 -1.93
C GLU A 152 -14.31 6.24 -2.74
N TYR A 153 -14.86 5.20 -2.12
CA TYR A 153 -15.27 3.96 -2.80
C TYR A 153 -16.78 3.77 -2.83
N ALA A 154 -17.26 3.08 -3.87
CA ALA A 154 -18.68 2.82 -4.10
C ALA A 154 -19.29 1.84 -3.08
N ARG A 155 -18.46 1.01 -2.44
CA ARG A 155 -18.89 -0.04 -1.50
C ARG A 155 -18.10 0.05 -0.20
N LYS A 156 -18.67 -0.48 0.89
CA LYS A 156 -18.00 -0.56 2.19
C LYS A 156 -17.04 -1.76 2.25
N PRO A 157 -15.91 -1.65 2.97
CA PRO A 157 -14.87 -2.68 2.96
C PRO A 157 -15.22 -3.91 3.80
N ASP A 158 -16.19 -3.86 4.73
CA ASP A 158 -16.45 -4.95 5.68
C ASP A 158 -16.78 -6.30 5.03
N SER A 159 -17.53 -6.28 3.92
CA SER A 159 -17.87 -7.52 3.19
C SER A 159 -16.65 -8.11 2.47
N SER A 160 -15.87 -7.27 1.80
CA SER A 160 -14.60 -7.64 1.17
C SER A 160 -13.59 -8.15 2.19
N LEU A 161 -13.40 -7.45 3.31
CA LEU A 161 -12.51 -7.87 4.40
C LEU A 161 -12.84 -9.26 4.93
N LYS A 162 -14.13 -9.53 5.22
CA LYS A 162 -14.57 -10.87 5.67
C LYS A 162 -14.31 -11.95 4.63
N LYS A 163 -14.50 -11.63 3.34
CA LYS A 163 -14.23 -12.57 2.24
C LYS A 163 -12.74 -12.83 2.10
N ILE A 164 -11.91 -11.79 2.12
CA ILE A 164 -10.45 -11.88 2.02
C ILE A 164 -9.90 -12.71 3.19
N ALA A 165 -10.27 -12.40 4.44
CA ALA A 165 -9.83 -13.16 5.61
C ALA A 165 -10.09 -14.67 5.46
N ARG A 166 -11.29 -15.07 5.00
CA ARG A 166 -11.63 -16.48 4.73
C ARG A 166 -10.80 -17.09 3.60
N LEU A 167 -10.42 -16.31 2.59
CA LEU A 167 -9.56 -16.78 1.52
C LEU A 167 -8.12 -16.98 2.02
N LEU A 168 -7.62 -16.10 2.89
CA LEU A 168 -6.33 -16.25 3.54
C LEU A 168 -6.29 -17.49 4.43
N ASP A 169 -7.35 -17.76 5.21
CA ASP A 169 -7.46 -19.00 5.99
C ASP A 169 -7.38 -20.25 5.10
N LYS A 170 -8.00 -20.22 3.91
CA LYS A 170 -7.90 -21.32 2.93
C LYS A 170 -6.50 -21.44 2.34
N MET A 171 -5.82 -20.32 2.08
CA MET A 171 -4.44 -20.34 1.60
C MET A 171 -3.52 -21.01 2.62
N ASP A 172 -3.70 -20.74 3.92
CA ASP A 172 -2.91 -21.39 4.98
C ASP A 172 -3.04 -22.91 4.93
N VAL A 173 -4.26 -23.43 4.71
CA VAL A 173 -4.50 -24.88 4.57
C VAL A 173 -3.83 -25.45 3.31
N VAL A 174 -3.88 -24.73 2.19
CA VAL A 174 -3.24 -25.17 0.95
C VAL A 174 -1.72 -25.15 1.09
N ASP A 175 -1.15 -24.14 1.74
CA ASP A 175 0.28 -24.01 2.00
C ASP A 175 0.81 -25.15 2.87
N GLU A 176 0.09 -25.50 3.95
CA GLU A 176 0.44 -26.65 4.79
C GLU A 176 0.43 -27.96 4.00
N ARG A 177 -0.59 -28.16 3.15
CA ARG A 177 -0.69 -29.32 2.27
C ARG A 177 0.43 -29.37 1.24
N LEU A 178 0.81 -28.22 0.67
CA LEU A 178 1.94 -28.12 -0.26
C LEU A 178 3.26 -28.49 0.44
N ALA A 179 3.50 -27.97 1.63
CA ALA A 179 4.69 -28.30 2.42
C ALA A 179 4.78 -29.81 2.71
N HIS A 180 3.68 -30.42 3.17
CA HIS A 180 3.62 -31.87 3.41
C HIS A 180 3.84 -32.69 2.14
N LEU A 181 3.23 -32.31 1.01
CA LEU A 181 3.42 -33.01 -0.26
C LEU A 181 4.84 -32.85 -0.82
N SER A 182 5.48 -31.70 -0.61
CA SER A 182 6.87 -31.45 -0.99
C SER A 182 7.82 -32.32 -0.19
N ALA A 183 7.69 -32.33 1.15
CA ALA A 183 8.48 -33.21 2.01
C ALA A 183 8.32 -34.69 1.60
N ARG A 184 7.07 -35.12 1.33
CA ARG A 184 6.81 -36.48 0.84
C ARG A 184 7.41 -36.76 -0.54
N GLN A 185 7.53 -35.75 -1.40
CA GLN A 185 8.20 -35.89 -2.69
C GLN A 185 9.68 -36.17 -2.50
N ASP A 186 10.32 -35.45 -1.58
CA ASP A 186 11.75 -35.57 -1.26
C ASP A 186 12.04 -36.95 -0.67
N ASP A 187 11.25 -37.39 0.31
CA ASP A 187 11.36 -38.76 0.88
C ASP A 187 11.26 -39.84 -0.22
N LEU A 188 10.30 -39.72 -1.13
CA LEU A 188 10.11 -40.70 -2.21
C LEU A 188 11.22 -40.66 -3.25
N LEU A 189 11.87 -39.51 -3.46
CA LEU A 189 13.03 -39.38 -4.33
C LEU A 189 14.24 -40.11 -3.74
N GLU A 190 14.42 -40.05 -2.42
CA GLU A 190 15.48 -40.75 -1.69
C GLU A 190 15.21 -42.27 -1.59
N GLU A 191 13.99 -42.67 -1.24
CA GLU A 191 13.62 -44.06 -0.99
C GLU A 191 13.39 -44.89 -2.28
N ASP A 192 12.53 -44.41 -3.18
CA ASP A 192 12.04 -45.17 -4.35
C ASP A 192 12.69 -44.70 -5.67
N GLY A 193 13.44 -43.60 -5.64
CA GLY A 193 14.11 -43.01 -6.81
C GLY A 193 13.20 -42.24 -7.78
N PRO A 194 13.79 -41.56 -8.79
CA PRO A 194 13.09 -40.59 -9.64
C PRO A 194 12.05 -41.17 -10.61
N ARG A 195 12.00 -42.50 -10.77
CA ARG A 195 11.05 -43.19 -11.67
C ARG A 195 9.87 -43.84 -10.92
N SER A 196 9.75 -43.63 -9.61
CA SER A 196 8.68 -44.23 -8.80
C SER A 196 7.27 -43.82 -9.30
N PRO A 197 6.34 -44.78 -9.50
CA PRO A 197 4.95 -44.46 -9.80
C PRO A 197 4.25 -43.65 -8.70
N LYS A 198 4.70 -43.78 -7.43
CA LYS A 198 4.18 -43.00 -6.29
C LYS A 198 4.58 -41.54 -6.43
N LEU A 199 5.82 -41.27 -6.84
CA LEU A 199 6.33 -39.93 -7.09
C LEU A 199 5.49 -39.19 -8.13
N ARG A 200 5.08 -39.87 -9.21
CA ARG A 200 4.16 -39.31 -10.21
C ARG A 200 2.82 -38.87 -9.60
N LYS A 201 2.25 -39.68 -8.70
CA LYS A 201 0.99 -39.34 -8.02
C LYS A 201 1.17 -38.14 -7.08
N VAL A 202 2.29 -38.03 -6.37
CA VAL A 202 2.57 -36.88 -5.50
C VAL A 202 2.75 -35.60 -6.33
N ARG A 203 3.49 -35.65 -7.43
CA ARG A 203 3.63 -34.51 -8.36
C ARG A 203 2.28 -34.03 -8.91
N GLN A 204 1.37 -34.94 -9.24
CA GLN A 204 0.00 -34.57 -9.66
C GLN A 204 -0.78 -33.87 -8.54
N LYS A 205 -0.64 -34.33 -7.29
CA LYS A 205 -1.26 -33.67 -6.13
C LYS A 205 -0.67 -32.28 -5.86
N LEU A 206 0.64 -32.12 -6.00
CA LEU A 206 1.33 -30.84 -5.91
C LEU A 206 0.78 -29.86 -6.95
N ALA A 207 0.79 -30.24 -8.23
CA ALA A 207 0.28 -29.39 -9.30
C ALA A 207 -1.19 -28.98 -9.07
N LYS A 208 -2.02 -29.89 -8.56
CA LYS A 208 -3.41 -29.56 -8.21
C LYS A 208 -3.50 -28.56 -7.05
N ALA A 209 -2.67 -28.73 -6.02
CA ALA A 209 -2.64 -27.84 -4.88
C ALA A 209 -2.09 -26.45 -5.24
N GLU A 210 -1.10 -26.36 -6.12
CA GLU A 210 -0.58 -25.11 -6.68
C GLU A 210 -1.66 -24.38 -7.48
N ALA A 211 -2.37 -25.08 -8.37
CA ALA A 211 -3.49 -24.49 -9.11
C ALA A 211 -4.61 -23.98 -8.19
N GLU A 212 -4.89 -24.69 -7.07
CA GLU A 212 -5.84 -24.23 -6.06
C GLU A 212 -5.34 -22.95 -5.36
N ARG A 213 -4.07 -22.88 -4.96
CA ARG A 213 -3.44 -21.68 -4.38
C ARG A 213 -3.56 -20.50 -5.35
N ASP A 214 -3.22 -20.70 -6.62
CA ASP A 214 -3.24 -19.63 -7.63
C ASP A 214 -4.68 -19.14 -7.89
N SER A 215 -5.67 -20.04 -7.87
CA SER A 215 -7.08 -19.65 -7.90
C SER A 215 -7.49 -18.83 -6.67
N LEU A 216 -7.00 -19.18 -5.47
CA LEU A 216 -7.26 -18.39 -4.26
C LEU A 216 -6.64 -16.99 -4.37
N HIS A 217 -5.43 -16.85 -4.94
CA HIS A 217 -4.85 -15.53 -5.20
C HIS A 217 -5.73 -14.70 -6.12
N ALA A 218 -6.19 -15.27 -7.24
CA ALA A 218 -7.10 -14.59 -8.15
C ALA A 218 -8.40 -14.15 -7.46
N ASP A 219 -8.94 -14.97 -6.54
CA ASP A 219 -10.13 -14.64 -5.78
C ASP A 219 -9.91 -13.55 -4.72
N VAL A 220 -8.72 -13.47 -4.11
CA VAL A 220 -8.34 -12.36 -3.23
C VAL A 220 -8.28 -11.06 -4.04
N VAL A 221 -7.59 -11.06 -5.19
CA VAL A 221 -7.52 -9.89 -6.08
C VAL A 221 -8.92 -9.39 -6.47
N LYS A 222 -9.81 -10.31 -6.86
CA LYS A 222 -11.22 -9.97 -7.17
C LYS A 222 -11.98 -9.43 -5.95
N ALA A 223 -11.71 -9.94 -4.75
CA ALA A 223 -12.37 -9.47 -3.53
C ALA A 223 -11.85 -8.09 -3.08
N SER A 224 -10.58 -7.79 -3.35
CA SER A 224 -9.95 -6.50 -3.10
C SER A 224 -10.29 -5.44 -4.15
N ALA A 225 -10.72 -5.84 -5.35
CA ALA A 225 -11.15 -4.92 -6.40
C ALA A 225 -12.41 -4.15 -5.99
N MET A 226 -12.24 -2.90 -5.55
CA MET A 226 -13.30 -1.98 -5.22
C MET A 226 -13.31 -0.79 -6.19
N GLU A 227 -14.50 -0.39 -6.62
CA GLU A 227 -14.67 0.74 -7.53
C GLU A 227 -14.58 2.07 -6.78
N LEU A 228 -13.70 2.95 -7.25
CA LEU A 228 -13.60 4.34 -6.79
C LEU A 228 -14.80 5.14 -7.31
N LYS A 229 -15.39 5.96 -6.44
CA LYS A 229 -16.45 6.92 -6.77
C LYS A 229 -15.91 8.05 -7.63
N ARG A 230 -14.73 8.55 -7.26
CA ARG A 230 -14.03 9.60 -7.99
C ARG A 230 -13.33 8.95 -9.19
N ARG A 231 -14.08 8.69 -10.27
CA ARG A 231 -13.45 8.41 -11.56
C ARG A 231 -12.74 9.69 -12.01
N ALA A 232 -11.43 9.59 -12.21
CA ALA A 232 -10.50 10.68 -12.50
C ALA A 232 -11.15 11.85 -13.28
N ALA A 233 -11.42 12.95 -12.57
CA ALA A 233 -11.63 14.25 -13.18
C ALA A 233 -10.28 14.86 -13.55
N ARG A 234 -9.51 14.20 -14.42
CA ARG A 234 -8.29 14.73 -15.03
C ARG A 234 -8.18 14.13 -16.43
N GLY A 235 -8.89 14.75 -17.37
CA GLY A 235 -8.93 14.30 -18.76
C GLY A 235 -9.92 15.09 -19.59
N THR A 236 -9.85 16.42 -19.55
CA THR A 236 -10.42 17.33 -20.58
C THR A 236 -9.99 18.76 -20.24
N ASP A 237 -8.71 19.08 -20.44
CA ASP A 237 -8.27 20.47 -20.65
C ASP A 237 -7.18 20.45 -21.72
N SER A 238 -7.59 20.05 -22.94
CA SER A 238 -6.89 20.54 -24.13
C SER A 238 -7.51 21.88 -24.49
N ALA A 239 -6.93 22.94 -23.92
CA ALA A 239 -7.17 24.30 -24.35
C ALA A 239 -6.78 24.41 -25.82
N GLY A 240 -7.78 24.34 -26.71
CA GLY A 240 -7.63 24.69 -28.11
C GLY A 240 -7.24 26.17 -28.22
N PRO A 241 -6.29 26.53 -29.11
CA PRO A 241 -5.81 27.90 -29.19
C PRO A 241 -6.94 28.81 -29.67
N ALA A 242 -7.15 29.89 -28.91
CA ALA A 242 -8.00 31.00 -29.29
C ALA A 242 -7.56 31.53 -30.65
N LYS A 243 -8.47 31.51 -31.63
CA LYS A 243 -8.28 32.20 -32.91
C LYS A 243 -8.23 33.70 -32.62
N SER A 244 -7.05 34.29 -32.82
CA SER A 244 -6.87 35.74 -32.91
C SER A 244 -7.59 36.26 -34.16
N GLY A 245 -8.61 37.08 -33.94
CA GLY A 245 -9.17 37.96 -34.96
C GLY A 245 -8.62 39.37 -34.77
N ALA A 246 -7.84 39.83 -35.75
CA ALA A 246 -7.66 41.22 -36.19
C ALA A 246 -6.71 41.21 -37.37
#